data_AF-A0A383BZJ9-F1
#
_entry.id   AF-A0A383BZJ9-F1
#
_cell.length_a   1.000
_cell.length_b   1.000
_cell.length_c   1.000
_cell.angle_alpha   90.00
_cell.angle_beta   90.00
_cell.angle_gamma   90.00
#
_symmetry.space_group_name_H-M   'P 1'
#
loop_
_entity.id
_entity.type
_entity.pdbx_description
1 polymer ?
#
loop_
_entity_poly.entity_id
_entity_poly.type
_entity_poly.pdbx_seq_one_letter_code
_entity_poly.pdbx_strand_id
1 'polypeptide(L)'
;MPYIGTDINYGDIAKQVATSTGSTTPTGSLTYTVPKSESIMVMLDGVTQVPGVDYNVTLGTVLTFTSTVPEDVVVLVYFLGRSLDLNTPAADTVGIAQLSATGTPSASTALLGDNSWGTIEGSVITTAGTTFSNYNTISDDTTITTATTTNMFLMGPISVTGTAVLTIAGNGTFTIL
;
A
#
# COMPACT_ATOMS: atom_id res chain seq x y z
N MET A 1 -26.00 21.36 22.64
CA MET A 1 -26.85 20.95 21.50
C MET A 1 -26.16 19.79 20.83
N PRO A 2 -26.77 18.61 20.67
CA PRO A 2 -26.16 17.54 19.89
C PRO A 2 -26.06 18.02 18.44
N TYR A 3 -24.87 17.92 17.88
CA TYR A 3 -24.63 18.20 16.47
C TYR A 3 -25.41 17.18 15.63
N ILE A 4 -26.24 17.66 14.69
CA ILE A 4 -27.12 16.83 13.84
C ILE A 4 -26.52 16.53 12.46
N GLY A 5 -25.19 16.62 12.34
CA GLY A 5 -24.45 16.31 11.13
C GLY A 5 -23.57 15.08 11.30
N THR A 6 -23.33 14.36 10.20
CA THR A 6 -22.19 13.45 10.07
C THR A 6 -20.94 14.27 9.77
N ASP A 7 -19.79 13.88 10.31
CA ASP A 7 -18.51 14.51 9.96
C ASP A 7 -18.18 14.29 8.47
N ILE A 8 -17.49 15.25 7.83
CA ILE A 8 -16.97 15.08 6.47
C ILE A 8 -15.82 14.08 6.55
N ASN A 9 -16.12 12.82 6.27
CA ASN A 9 -15.14 11.74 6.23
C ASN A 9 -14.51 11.69 4.82
N TYR A 10 -13.61 12.64 4.54
CA TYR A 10 -12.79 12.74 3.32
C TYR A 10 -13.55 12.88 1.98
N GLY A 11 -13.54 14.10 1.45
CA GLY A 11 -13.89 14.37 0.05
C GLY A 11 -13.28 15.70 -0.38
N ASP A 12 -12.26 15.66 -1.23
CA ASP A 12 -11.82 16.86 -1.95
C ASP A 12 -12.85 17.13 -3.06
N ILE A 13 -13.82 18.00 -2.78
CA ILE A 13 -14.82 18.41 -3.77
C ILE A 13 -14.14 19.43 -4.69
N ALA A 14 -13.59 18.92 -5.79
CA ALA A 14 -13.07 19.77 -6.85
C ALA A 14 -14.20 20.55 -7.53
N LYS A 15 -13.87 21.77 -7.98
CA LYS A 15 -14.75 22.59 -8.80
C LYS A 15 -14.04 23.12 -10.03
N GLN A 16 -14.81 23.41 -11.07
CA GLN A 16 -14.37 24.13 -12.25
C GLN A 16 -15.31 25.31 -12.49
N VAL A 17 -14.75 26.44 -12.92
CA VAL A 17 -15.52 27.64 -13.28
C VAL A 17 -15.13 28.04 -14.69
N ALA A 18 -16.11 28.41 -15.50
CA ALA A 18 -15.93 29.04 -16.80
C ALA A 18 -16.89 30.22 -16.94
N THR A 19 -16.58 31.15 -17.83
CA THR A 19 -17.51 32.20 -18.25
C THR A 19 -17.88 31.91 -19.68
N SER A 20 -19.18 31.81 -19.95
CA SER A 20 -19.69 31.47 -21.28
C SER A 20 -19.38 32.59 -22.29
N THR A 21 -19.01 32.18 -23.50
CA THR A 21 -18.83 33.06 -24.66
C THR A 21 -19.97 32.92 -25.67
N GLY A 22 -21.17 32.52 -25.21
CA GLY A 22 -22.32 32.26 -26.09
C GLY A 22 -22.26 30.88 -26.77
N SER A 23 -21.95 29.82 -26.00
CA SER A 23 -21.74 28.45 -26.52
C SER A 23 -22.61 27.41 -25.81
N THR A 24 -22.85 26.26 -26.47
CA THR A 24 -23.42 25.06 -25.83
C THR A 24 -22.37 24.26 -25.05
N THR A 25 -21.08 24.53 -25.25
CA THR A 25 -19.96 23.89 -24.54
C THR A 25 -19.03 24.92 -23.86
N PRO A 26 -19.57 25.77 -22.97
CA PRO A 26 -18.86 26.95 -22.46
C PRO A 26 -17.59 26.62 -21.64
N THR A 27 -17.46 25.38 -21.14
CA THR A 27 -16.25 24.94 -20.42
C THR A 27 -15.13 24.46 -21.35
N GLY A 28 -15.41 24.22 -22.64
CA GLY A 28 -14.52 23.51 -23.57
C GLY A 28 -14.34 22.03 -23.20
N SER A 29 -13.63 21.76 -22.12
CA SER A 29 -13.49 20.41 -21.53
C SER A 29 -13.53 20.49 -20.01
N LEU A 30 -14.10 19.47 -19.39
CA LEU A 30 -14.04 19.29 -17.94
C LEU A 30 -12.59 19.00 -17.53
N THR A 31 -12.14 19.58 -16.42
CA THR A 31 -10.80 19.33 -15.86
C THR A 31 -10.61 17.86 -15.47
N TYR A 32 -11.70 17.13 -15.26
CA TYR A 32 -11.68 15.73 -14.85
C TYR A 32 -12.71 14.91 -15.61
N THR A 33 -12.33 13.67 -15.91
CA THR A 33 -13.23 12.68 -16.51
C THR A 33 -14.29 12.26 -15.50
N VAL A 34 -15.54 12.20 -15.96
CA VAL A 34 -16.67 11.71 -15.18
C VAL A 34 -17.42 10.60 -15.93
N PRO A 35 -17.96 9.59 -15.23
CA PRO A 35 -18.56 8.44 -15.90
C PRO A 35 -19.94 8.75 -16.53
N LYS A 36 -20.65 9.76 -16.03
CA LYS A 36 -21.98 10.18 -16.50
C LYS A 36 -22.34 11.59 -16.03
N SER A 37 -23.32 12.22 -16.66
CA SER A 37 -23.80 13.58 -16.35
C SER A 37 -24.19 13.78 -14.88
N GLU A 38 -24.74 12.75 -14.23
CA GLU A 38 -25.17 12.79 -12.82
C GLU A 38 -24.00 12.75 -11.83
N SER A 39 -22.76 12.61 -12.32
CA SER A 39 -21.55 12.61 -11.48
C SER A 39 -21.03 14.02 -11.18
N ILE A 40 -21.68 15.04 -11.76
CA ILE A 40 -21.38 16.45 -11.55
C ILE A 40 -22.66 17.22 -11.22
N MET A 41 -22.52 18.32 -10.50
CA MET A 41 -23.56 19.35 -10.37
C MET A 41 -23.12 20.59 -11.13
N VAL A 42 -23.98 21.12 -11.99
CA VAL A 42 -23.71 22.29 -12.81
C VAL A 42 -24.67 23.42 -12.45
N MET A 43 -24.14 24.64 -12.39
CA MET A 43 -24.90 25.87 -12.16
C MET A 43 -24.57 26.92 -13.22
N LEU A 44 -25.58 27.65 -13.66
CA LEU A 44 -25.47 28.85 -14.51
C LEU A 44 -25.88 30.06 -13.66
N ASP A 45 -24.94 30.96 -13.34
CA ASP A 45 -25.16 32.10 -12.43
C ASP A 45 -25.85 31.72 -11.11
N GLY A 46 -25.51 30.55 -10.58
CA GLY A 46 -26.10 29.99 -9.36
C GLY A 46 -27.41 29.22 -9.56
N VAL A 47 -27.99 29.23 -10.77
CA VAL A 47 -29.17 28.41 -11.11
C VAL A 47 -28.71 26.99 -11.40
N THR A 48 -29.11 26.04 -10.54
CA THR A 48 -28.78 24.61 -10.72
C THR A 48 -29.45 24.05 -11.96
N GLN A 49 -28.70 23.25 -12.70
CA GLN A 49 -29.09 22.62 -13.95
C GLN A 49 -29.34 21.14 -13.72
N VAL A 50 -30.25 20.55 -14.49
CA VAL A 50 -30.66 19.15 -14.38
C VAL A 50 -29.84 18.28 -15.34
N PRO A 51 -29.04 17.31 -14.84
CA PRO A 51 -28.31 16.38 -15.70
C PRO A 51 -29.27 15.55 -16.57
N GLY A 52 -28.90 15.32 -17.83
CA GLY A 52 -29.71 14.59 -18.81
C GLY A 52 -30.83 15.42 -19.44
N VAL A 53 -31.17 16.59 -18.88
CA VAL A 53 -32.22 17.49 -19.38
C VAL A 53 -31.62 18.81 -19.86
N ASP A 54 -30.91 19.52 -18.98
CA ASP A 54 -30.29 20.82 -19.29
C ASP A 54 -28.87 20.64 -19.85
N TYR A 55 -28.19 19.55 -19.48
CA TYR A 55 -26.86 19.23 -19.99
C TYR A 55 -26.58 17.73 -20.05
N ASN A 56 -25.62 17.36 -20.88
CA ASN A 56 -25.07 16.01 -20.98
C ASN A 56 -23.55 16.03 -20.95
N VAL A 57 -22.93 15.02 -20.35
CA VAL A 57 -21.49 14.76 -20.46
C VAL A 57 -21.26 13.60 -21.43
N THR A 58 -20.45 13.85 -22.45
CA THR A 58 -20.02 12.85 -23.44
C THR A 58 -18.51 12.69 -23.40
N LEU A 59 -18.01 11.51 -23.79
CA LEU A 59 -16.57 11.19 -23.79
C LEU A 59 -15.89 11.44 -22.42
N GLY A 60 -16.69 11.43 -21.35
CA GLY A 60 -16.31 11.68 -19.96
C GLY A 60 -15.85 13.11 -19.63
N THR A 61 -15.53 13.96 -20.60
CA THR A 61 -15.01 15.32 -20.36
C THR A 61 -15.75 16.43 -21.13
N VAL A 62 -16.62 16.09 -22.07
CA VAL A 62 -17.32 17.07 -22.89
C VAL A 62 -18.68 17.37 -22.28
N LEU A 63 -18.78 18.49 -21.56
CA LEU A 63 -20.04 19.02 -21.03
C LEU A 63 -20.75 19.86 -22.10
N THR A 64 -21.95 19.43 -22.49
CA THR A 64 -22.77 20.10 -23.51
C THR A 64 -24.15 20.41 -22.96
N PHE A 65 -24.56 21.68 -23.03
CA PHE A 65 -25.91 22.14 -22.69
C PHE A 65 -26.89 21.91 -23.85
N THR A 66 -28.16 21.70 -23.53
CA THR A 66 -29.22 21.50 -24.55
C THR A 66 -29.65 22.80 -25.23
N SER A 67 -29.31 23.96 -24.65
CA SER A 67 -29.42 25.28 -25.27
C SER A 67 -28.12 26.07 -25.13
N THR A 68 -27.90 27.04 -26.02
CA THR A 68 -26.77 27.97 -25.90
C THR A 68 -26.81 28.68 -24.55
N VAL A 69 -25.70 28.63 -23.81
CA VAL A 69 -25.54 29.42 -22.59
C VAL A 69 -25.19 30.85 -23.03
N PRO A 70 -25.96 31.89 -22.62
CA PRO A 70 -25.68 33.28 -23.01
C PRO A 70 -24.25 33.71 -22.67
N GLU A 71 -23.75 34.73 -23.36
CA GLU A 71 -22.45 35.35 -23.06
C GLU A 71 -22.45 35.92 -21.63
N ASP A 72 -21.27 35.92 -21.00
CA ASP A 72 -21.00 36.40 -19.64
C ASP A 72 -21.65 35.61 -18.49
N VAL A 73 -22.42 34.56 -18.77
CA VAL A 73 -22.96 33.65 -17.75
C VAL A 73 -21.84 32.82 -17.12
N VAL A 74 -21.76 32.78 -15.79
CA VAL A 74 -20.81 31.97 -15.04
C VAL A 74 -21.31 30.53 -14.95
N VAL A 75 -20.49 29.60 -15.44
CA VAL A 75 -20.72 28.16 -15.35
C VAL A 75 -19.88 27.60 -14.21
N LEU A 76 -20.53 27.11 -13.16
CA LEU A 76 -19.89 26.45 -12.02
C LEU A 76 -20.19 24.95 -12.05
N VAL A 77 -19.15 24.13 -12.02
CA VAL A 77 -19.23 22.67 -12.01
C VAL A 77 -18.60 22.12 -10.74
N TYR A 78 -19.35 21.33 -9.97
CA TYR A 78 -18.83 20.53 -8.86
C TYR A 78 -18.70 19.07 -9.28
N PHE A 79 -17.57 18.44 -8.97
CA PHE A 79 -17.32 17.02 -9.26
C PHE A 79 -17.67 16.16 -8.03
N LEU A 80 -18.80 15.44 -8.09
CA LEU A 80 -19.39 14.76 -6.94
C LEU A 80 -19.01 13.27 -6.82
N GLY A 81 -18.43 12.70 -7.88
CA GLY A 81 -18.09 11.28 -7.98
C GLY A 81 -16.60 10.98 -8.12
N ARG A 82 -15.72 11.86 -7.61
CA ARG A 82 -14.28 11.56 -7.64
C ARG A 82 -14.01 10.37 -6.72
N SER A 83 -13.43 9.31 -7.26
CA SER A 83 -12.70 8.37 -6.41
C SER A 83 -11.62 9.16 -5.67
N LEU A 84 -11.56 9.04 -4.35
CA LEU A 84 -10.43 9.54 -3.58
C LEU A 84 -9.23 8.68 -3.97
N ASP A 85 -8.46 9.15 -4.93
CA ASP A 85 -7.23 8.50 -5.35
C ASP A 85 -6.18 8.81 -4.26
N LEU A 86 -6.17 8.00 -3.19
CA LEU A 86 -5.04 7.97 -2.27
C LEU A 86 -3.92 7.20 -2.99
N ASN A 87 -3.30 7.82 -4.00
CA ASN A 87 -2.19 7.22 -4.74
C ASN A 87 -1.06 6.78 -3.81
N THR A 88 -0.97 7.39 -2.63
CA THR A 88 -0.12 6.96 -1.53
C THR A 88 -0.81 7.32 -0.21
N PRO A 89 -0.99 6.39 0.74
CA PRO A 89 -1.41 6.74 2.09
C PRO A 89 -0.49 7.81 2.66
N ALA A 90 -1.04 8.75 3.43
CA ALA A 90 -0.19 9.68 4.16
C ALA A 90 0.77 8.90 5.07
N ALA A 91 1.92 9.50 5.39
CA ALA A 91 2.85 8.94 6.36
C ALA A 91 2.09 8.53 7.64
N ASP A 92 2.53 7.44 8.25
CA ASP A 92 1.97 6.91 9.51
C ASP A 92 0.49 6.48 9.48
N THR A 93 -0.13 6.38 8.29
CA THR A 93 -1.53 5.91 8.16
C THR A 93 -1.65 4.37 8.14
N VAL A 94 -0.59 3.67 7.72
CA VAL A 94 -0.56 2.20 7.68
C VAL A 94 0.17 1.69 8.91
N GLY A 95 -0.60 1.25 9.92
CA GLY A 95 -0.09 0.64 11.14
C GLY A 95 -0.40 -0.86 11.24
N ILE A 96 -0.23 -1.41 12.45
CA ILE A 96 -0.40 -2.85 12.72
C ILE A 96 -1.82 -3.33 12.38
N ALA A 97 -2.84 -2.52 12.68
CA ALA A 97 -4.23 -2.88 12.42
C ALA A 97 -4.52 -3.00 10.92
N GLN A 98 -3.92 -2.13 10.09
CA GLN A 98 -4.05 -2.16 8.63
C GLN A 98 -3.29 -3.33 8.01
N LEU A 99 -2.27 -3.84 8.69
CA LEU A 99 -1.45 -4.94 8.22
C LEU A 99 -2.15 -6.30 8.34
N SER A 100 -3.22 -6.43 9.13
CA SER A 100 -3.88 -7.70 9.46
C SER A 100 -2.91 -8.78 9.97
N ALA A 101 -1.85 -8.34 10.65
CA ALA A 101 -0.82 -9.22 11.18
C ALA A 101 -1.22 -9.80 12.54
N THR A 102 -0.80 -11.02 12.81
CA THR A 102 -0.96 -11.66 14.13
C THR A 102 0.36 -11.67 14.89
N GLY A 103 0.35 -11.88 16.21
CA GLY A 103 1.56 -11.82 17.04
C GLY A 103 1.94 -10.40 17.48
N THR A 104 3.16 -10.21 17.98
CA THR A 104 3.64 -8.93 18.54
C THR A 104 4.88 -8.44 17.80
N PRO A 105 4.87 -7.22 17.23
CA PRO A 105 6.07 -6.64 16.64
C PRO A 105 7.11 -6.30 17.69
N SER A 106 8.37 -6.56 17.36
CA SER A 106 9.54 -6.25 18.17
C SER A 106 10.76 -6.10 17.26
N ALA A 107 11.88 -5.61 17.81
CA ALA A 107 13.15 -5.51 17.09
C ALA A 107 13.72 -6.87 16.65
N SER A 108 13.23 -7.99 17.21
CA SER A 108 13.70 -9.35 16.92
C SER A 108 12.74 -10.17 16.06
N THR A 109 11.65 -9.57 15.59
CA THR A 109 10.60 -10.27 14.82
C THR A 109 10.38 -9.59 13.47
N ALA A 110 10.08 -10.38 12.45
CA ALA A 110 9.63 -9.92 11.14
C ALA A 110 8.26 -10.53 10.82
N LEU A 111 7.58 -9.99 9.81
CA LEU A 111 6.40 -10.64 9.25
C LEU A 111 6.83 -11.86 8.44
N LEU A 112 6.25 -13.00 8.79
CA LEU A 112 6.42 -14.25 8.05
C LEU A 112 5.47 -14.31 6.85
N GLY A 113 5.61 -15.35 6.03
CA GLY A 113 4.76 -15.54 4.84
C GLY A 113 3.27 -15.73 5.13
N ASP A 114 2.90 -15.99 6.38
CA ASP A 114 1.52 -16.07 6.88
C ASP A 114 1.07 -14.78 7.59
N ASN A 115 1.89 -13.71 7.51
CA ASN A 115 1.63 -12.41 8.13
C ASN A 115 1.59 -12.46 9.67
N SER A 116 2.21 -13.45 10.29
CA SER A 116 2.48 -13.44 11.73
C SER A 116 3.84 -12.78 12.04
N TRP A 117 3.91 -12.02 13.13
CA TRP A 117 5.18 -11.54 13.67
C TRP A 117 5.91 -12.68 14.36
N GLY A 118 7.04 -13.10 13.78
CA GLY A 118 7.85 -14.20 14.30
C GLY A 118 9.35 -13.93 14.17
N THR A 119 10.14 -14.66 14.94
CA THR A 119 11.60 -14.67 14.77
C THR A 119 11.93 -15.39 13.46
N ILE A 120 12.83 -14.83 12.66
CA ILE A 120 13.39 -15.57 11.52
C ILE A 120 14.32 -16.64 12.10
N GLU A 121 14.03 -17.92 11.85
CA GLU A 121 14.85 -19.04 12.31
C GLU A 121 16.27 -18.93 11.72
N GLY A 122 17.19 -18.39 12.51
CA GLY A 122 18.61 -18.54 12.33
C GLY A 122 19.12 -19.49 13.41
N SER A 123 19.63 -20.66 12.99
CA SER A 123 20.44 -21.60 13.79
C SER A 123 19.74 -22.72 14.60
N VAL A 124 18.41 -22.78 14.74
CA VAL A 124 17.70 -23.93 15.36
C VAL A 124 16.56 -24.41 14.46
N ILE A 125 16.48 -25.73 14.21
CA ILE A 125 15.35 -26.36 13.50
C ILE A 125 14.19 -26.38 14.49
N THR A 126 13.20 -25.55 14.23
CA THR A 126 12.02 -25.42 15.10
C THR A 126 10.77 -26.04 14.45
N THR A 127 10.87 -26.39 13.16
CA THR A 127 9.82 -27.08 12.39
C THR A 127 10.23 -28.52 12.03
N ALA A 128 9.36 -29.50 12.30
CA ALA A 128 9.61 -30.89 11.94
C ALA A 128 9.69 -31.07 10.42
N GLY A 129 10.74 -31.75 9.93
CA GLY A 129 10.97 -32.00 8.51
C GLY A 129 11.86 -30.98 7.80
N THR A 130 12.34 -29.94 8.48
CA THR A 130 13.42 -29.09 7.96
C THR A 130 14.79 -29.68 8.32
N THR A 131 15.81 -29.35 7.52
CA THR A 131 17.17 -29.85 7.69
C THR A 131 18.17 -28.70 7.70
N PHE A 132 19.14 -28.73 8.61
CA PHE A 132 20.35 -27.92 8.49
C PHE A 132 21.38 -28.71 7.68
N SER A 133 21.95 -28.06 6.67
CA SER A 133 23.13 -28.56 5.96
C SER A 133 24.37 -27.90 6.55
N ASN A 134 25.39 -28.69 6.87
CA ASN A 134 26.70 -28.18 7.22
C ASN A 134 27.55 -27.88 5.97
N TYR A 135 28.56 -27.02 6.14
CA TYR A 135 29.60 -26.85 5.13
C TYR A 135 30.32 -28.17 4.86
N ASN A 136 30.67 -28.41 3.60
CA ASN A 136 31.56 -29.51 3.19
C ASN A 136 33.03 -29.04 3.08
N THR A 137 33.29 -27.74 3.19
CA THR A 137 34.61 -27.12 3.06
C THR A 137 34.76 -25.96 4.04
N ILE A 138 35.91 -25.86 4.70
CA ILE A 138 36.34 -24.71 5.51
C ILE A 138 37.50 -24.04 4.75
N SER A 139 37.23 -22.86 4.19
CA SER A 139 38.20 -22.05 3.44
C SER A 139 38.87 -20.96 4.28
N ASP A 140 38.27 -20.61 5.42
CA ASP A 140 38.70 -19.54 6.31
C ASP A 140 38.51 -19.96 7.78
N ASP A 141 39.22 -19.28 8.69
CA ASP A 141 39.13 -19.54 10.13
C ASP A 141 37.67 -19.45 10.62
N THR A 142 37.17 -20.54 11.18
CA THR A 142 35.76 -20.71 11.55
C THR A 142 35.67 -21.28 12.96
N THR A 143 34.76 -20.76 13.79
CA THR A 143 34.51 -21.27 15.14
C THR A 143 33.08 -21.81 15.26
N ILE A 144 32.94 -23.07 15.66
CA ILE A 144 31.66 -23.67 16.09
C ILE A 144 31.62 -23.61 17.62
N THR A 145 30.63 -22.91 18.18
CA THR A 145 30.48 -22.76 19.65
C THR A 145 29.37 -23.68 20.17
N THR A 146 29.73 -24.69 20.95
CA THR A 146 28.81 -25.64 21.59
C THR A 146 28.12 -25.04 22.82
N ALA A 147 26.94 -25.56 23.18
CA ALA A 147 26.21 -25.19 24.39
C ALA A 147 25.72 -26.44 25.14
N THR A 148 25.64 -26.38 26.47
CA THR A 148 25.18 -27.52 27.30
C THR A 148 23.70 -27.88 27.14
N THR A 149 22.91 -26.99 26.53
CA THR A 149 21.45 -27.15 26.39
C THR A 149 21.03 -27.61 25.00
N THR A 150 21.96 -27.74 24.05
CA THR A 150 21.65 -28.14 22.68
C THR A 150 22.66 -29.17 22.19
N ASN A 151 22.16 -30.21 21.52
CA ASN A 151 23.03 -31.15 20.83
C ASN A 151 23.44 -30.56 19.49
N MET A 152 24.73 -30.63 19.17
CA MET A 152 25.27 -30.26 17.87
C MET A 152 25.79 -31.48 17.15
N PHE A 153 25.58 -31.53 15.84
CA PHE A 153 25.92 -32.66 15.01
C PHE A 153 26.52 -32.21 13.69
N LEU A 154 27.62 -32.83 13.28
CA LEU A 154 28.24 -32.68 11.97
C LEU A 154 28.34 -34.07 11.33
N MET A 155 27.85 -34.21 10.10
CA MET A 155 27.88 -35.47 9.36
C MET A 155 28.48 -35.30 7.98
N GLY A 156 29.23 -36.31 7.56
CA GLY A 156 29.83 -36.38 6.24
C GLY A 156 31.19 -35.69 6.17
N PRO A 157 31.90 -35.87 5.03
CA PRO A 157 33.26 -35.38 4.87
C PRO A 157 33.29 -33.84 4.89
N ILE A 158 34.25 -33.31 5.65
CA ILE A 158 34.56 -31.88 5.70
C ILE A 158 36.04 -31.67 5.33
N SER A 159 36.30 -30.81 4.35
CA SER A 159 37.66 -30.48 3.92
C SER A 159 38.08 -29.14 4.51
N VAL A 160 39.17 -29.09 5.28
CA VAL A 160 39.80 -27.83 5.69
C VAL A 160 40.92 -27.53 4.69
N THR A 161 40.85 -26.38 4.03
CA THR A 161 41.77 -26.03 2.92
C THR A 161 42.74 -24.92 3.31
N GLY A 162 43.92 -24.92 2.68
CA GLY A 162 44.94 -23.90 2.92
C GLY A 162 45.45 -23.90 4.36
N THR A 163 45.43 -22.73 4.99
CA THR A 163 45.84 -22.52 6.39
C THR A 163 44.66 -22.30 7.34
N ALA A 164 43.43 -22.55 6.90
CA ALA A 164 42.23 -22.29 7.69
C ALA A 164 42.17 -23.19 8.94
N VAL A 165 41.59 -22.66 10.01
CA VAL A 165 41.40 -23.36 11.28
C VAL A 165 39.91 -23.51 11.58
N LEU A 166 39.44 -24.75 11.72
CA LEU A 166 38.14 -25.04 12.33
C LEU A 166 38.32 -25.20 13.84
N THR A 167 37.80 -24.24 14.61
CA THR A 167 37.81 -24.28 16.07
C THR A 167 36.48 -24.81 16.59
N ILE A 168 36.53 -25.81 17.46
CA ILE A 168 35.37 -26.23 18.27
C ILE A 168 35.54 -25.63 19.66
N ALA A 169 34.64 -24.73 20.05
CA ALA A 169 34.65 -23.99 21.31
C ALA A 169 33.37 -24.24 22.13
N GLY A 170 33.29 -23.62 23.30
CA GLY A 170 32.14 -23.72 24.20
C GLY A 170 32.27 -24.85 25.22
N ASN A 171 31.15 -25.19 25.86
CA ASN A 171 31.10 -26.11 27.01
C ASN A 171 30.12 -27.28 26.83
N GLY A 172 29.59 -27.46 25.62
CA GLY A 172 28.68 -28.55 25.26
C GLY A 172 29.40 -29.77 24.68
N THR A 173 28.61 -30.72 24.16
CA THR A 173 29.14 -31.91 23.47
C THR A 173 29.02 -31.74 21.96
N PHE A 174 30.12 -32.01 21.25
CA PHE A 174 30.17 -32.06 19.79
C PHE A 174 30.48 -33.49 19.34
N THR A 175 29.59 -34.10 18.58
CA THR A 175 29.74 -35.48 18.09
C THR A 175 29.97 -35.47 16.58
N ILE A 176 31.02 -36.16 16.15
CA ILE A 176 31.34 -36.42 14.75
C ILE A 176 31.02 -37.89 14.49
N LEU A 177 30.27 -38.19 13.42
CA LEU A 177 29.96 -39.56 12.99
C LEU A 177 30.48 -39.81 11.58
#